data_AF-A0AAW0IP03-F1
#
_entry.id   AF-A0AAW0IP03-F1
#
_cell.length_a   1.000
_cell.length_b   1.000
_cell.length_c   1.000
_cell.angle_alpha   90.00
_cell.angle_beta   90.00
_cell.angle_gamma   90.00
#
_symmetry.space_group_name_H-M   'P 1'
#
loop_
_entity.id
_entity.type
_entity.pdbx_description
1 polymer ?
#
loop_
_entity_poly.entity_id
_entity_poly.type
_entity_poly.pdbx_seq_one_letter_code
_entity_poly.pdbx_strand_id
1 'polypeptide(L)'
;MSGTGEHFDAKNPHTATEDDDELVESDIELDVADVVEPDNDPPQKMGNPSIEVTEENREAAQIEKSKAMDAISEGKMDEAIDHLTEAIMLNPTSAILYASRANVFVKLNKPNAAIRDADAALQINPDSAKGYKIRGMARAILGRWEESASDLHVASKLDYDEEIGSVLKKVEPNARKIEEHHRKYERLRKERELKKAERERKGRQAEADRDALSALKDGEVISIHSVSELEPKLNAASKTARLAILYFTATWCGPCRMISPLYTSLAGKYPKVVFLKVDIDEAKDVAARWNISSVPTFFFLKNGKEVDKVVGADKSALERKIAQHAG
;
A
#
# COMPACT_ATOMS: atom_id res chain seq x y z
N MET A 1 3.67 -4.89 59.83
CA MET A 1 3.24 -3.47 59.68
C MET A 1 3.78 -3.02 58.35
N SER A 2 3.04 -2.78 57.27
CA SER A 2 1.61 -2.73 56.91
C SER A 2 1.66 -2.87 55.37
N GLY A 3 0.99 -3.79 54.69
CA GLY A 3 -0.47 -3.89 54.53
C GLY A 3 -0.95 -2.98 53.39
N THR A 4 -1.68 -3.55 52.42
CA THR A 4 -2.44 -2.96 51.28
C THR A 4 -1.66 -2.74 49.98
N GLY A 5 -2.03 -3.28 48.82
CA GLY A 5 -3.19 -4.10 48.47
C GLY A 5 -3.08 -4.53 46.99
N GLU A 6 -3.56 -5.74 46.72
CA GLU A 6 -3.66 -6.34 45.39
C GLU A 6 -4.65 -5.58 44.51
N HIS A 7 -4.31 -5.40 43.23
CA HIS A 7 -5.30 -5.30 42.17
C HIS A 7 -4.93 -6.27 41.04
N PHE A 8 -5.55 -7.44 41.12
CA PHE A 8 -5.75 -8.36 40.01
C PHE A 8 -6.74 -7.71 39.05
N ASP A 9 -6.27 -7.27 37.88
CA ASP A 9 -7.17 -7.08 36.74
C ASP A 9 -7.16 -8.35 35.90
N ALA A 10 -8.12 -9.22 36.22
CA ALA A 10 -8.53 -10.33 35.39
C ALA A 10 -9.14 -9.78 34.09
N LYS A 11 -8.32 -9.65 33.04
CA LYS A 11 -8.84 -9.47 31.68
C LYS A 11 -9.50 -10.77 31.21
N ASN A 12 -10.82 -10.78 31.40
CA ASN A 12 -11.87 -11.41 30.61
C ASN A 12 -11.44 -12.46 29.54
N PRO A 13 -11.75 -13.76 29.71
CA PRO A 13 -11.30 -14.84 28.82
C PRO A 13 -12.20 -15.08 27.58
N HIS A 14 -12.83 -14.06 27.02
CA HIS A 14 -13.66 -14.20 25.82
C HIS A 14 -13.53 -13.03 24.85
N THR A 15 -12.45 -13.02 24.07
CA THR A 15 -12.40 -12.67 22.64
C THR A 15 -11.01 -13.02 22.12
N ALA A 16 -10.68 -14.31 22.09
CA ALA A 16 -9.60 -14.78 21.22
C ALA A 16 -10.17 -14.78 19.79
N THR A 17 -10.01 -13.66 19.08
CA THR A 17 -10.14 -13.67 17.62
C THR A 17 -8.94 -14.44 17.08
N GLU A 18 -9.19 -15.58 16.44
CA GLU A 18 -8.19 -16.54 15.92
C GLU A 18 -7.31 -16.00 14.75
N ASP A 19 -7.00 -14.70 14.69
CA ASP A 19 -6.46 -14.06 13.48
C ASP A 19 -5.40 -12.98 13.77
N ASP A 20 -4.65 -13.11 14.87
CA ASP A 20 -3.48 -12.25 15.12
C ASP A 20 -2.16 -12.99 14.87
N ASP A 21 -2.03 -13.58 13.67
CA ASP A 21 -0.74 -13.98 13.12
C ASP A 21 0.02 -12.70 12.71
N GLU A 22 0.47 -11.91 13.68
CA GLU A 22 1.40 -10.82 13.43
C GLU A 22 2.61 -11.37 12.67
N LEU A 23 2.96 -10.76 11.54
CA LEU A 23 4.07 -11.24 10.73
C LEU A 23 5.35 -10.81 11.44
N VAL A 24 5.91 -11.70 12.24
CA VAL A 24 7.16 -11.49 12.96
C VAL A 24 8.33 -11.65 11.98
N GLU A 25 9.13 -10.60 11.85
CA GLU A 25 10.36 -10.65 11.09
C GLU A 25 11.43 -11.44 11.85
N SER A 26 12.08 -12.36 11.17
CA SER A 26 13.17 -13.15 11.73
C SER A 26 14.44 -12.30 11.76
N ASP A 27 15.19 -12.37 12.84
CA ASP A 27 16.51 -11.73 12.88
C ASP A 27 17.42 -12.27 11.77
N ILE A 28 18.21 -11.37 11.18
CA ILE A 28 19.21 -11.70 10.15
C ILE A 28 20.58 -11.73 10.81
N GLU A 29 21.33 -12.82 10.61
CA GLU A 29 22.72 -12.91 11.03
C GLU A 29 23.66 -12.22 10.03
N LEU A 30 24.20 -11.07 10.43
CA LEU A 30 25.14 -10.26 9.66
C LEU A 30 26.53 -10.31 10.29
N ASP A 31 27.56 -10.29 9.45
CA ASP A 31 28.93 -10.11 9.93
C ASP A 31 29.17 -8.64 10.30
N VAL A 32 29.34 -8.34 11.58
CA VAL A 32 29.50 -6.99 12.11
C VAL A 32 30.89 -6.72 12.68
N ALA A 33 31.87 -7.60 12.43
CA ALA A 33 33.19 -7.52 13.06
C ALA A 33 33.94 -6.20 12.78
N ASP A 34 33.77 -5.65 11.57
CA ASP A 34 34.42 -4.41 11.13
C ASP A 34 33.53 -3.15 11.32
N VAL A 35 32.36 -3.29 11.95
CA VAL A 35 31.42 -2.17 12.13
C VAL A 35 31.84 -1.31 13.31
N VAL A 36 31.89 0.00 13.07
CA VAL A 36 32.20 1.02 14.07
C VAL A 36 30.93 1.77 14.45
N GLU A 37 30.84 2.17 15.72
CA GLU A 37 29.76 3.02 16.20
C GLU A 37 29.74 4.37 15.46
N PRO A 38 28.55 4.97 15.25
CA PRO A 38 28.46 6.27 14.62
C PRO A 38 29.20 7.35 15.41
N ASP A 39 30.01 8.17 14.75
CA ASP A 39 30.59 9.36 15.36
C ASP A 39 29.49 10.38 15.65
N ASN A 40 29.33 10.70 16.94
CA ASN A 40 28.33 11.62 17.46
C ASN A 40 28.90 13.01 17.77
N ASP A 41 30.03 13.35 17.13
CA ASP A 41 30.64 14.68 17.22
C ASP A 41 29.71 15.74 16.59
N PRO A 42 29.77 17.01 17.07
CA PRO A 42 29.08 18.11 16.41
C PRO A 42 29.43 18.19 14.91
N PRO A 43 28.48 18.54 14.03
CA PRO A 43 28.75 18.66 12.61
C PRO A 43 29.95 19.58 12.32
N GLN A 44 30.87 19.11 11.49
CA GLN A 44 32.06 19.86 11.11
C GLN A 44 31.70 21.10 10.28
N LYS A 45 32.61 22.09 10.23
CA LYS A 45 32.40 23.32 9.44
C LYS A 45 32.35 23.00 7.94
N MET A 46 31.33 23.50 7.26
CA MET A 46 31.06 23.19 5.83
C MET A 46 31.22 24.39 4.89
N GLY A 47 31.65 25.56 5.37
CA GLY A 47 31.64 26.79 4.57
C GLY A 47 30.23 27.25 4.18
N ASN A 48 30.15 28.35 3.44
CA ASN A 48 28.88 28.87 2.92
C ASN A 48 28.89 28.80 1.38
N PRO A 49 28.16 27.86 0.76
CA PRO A 49 28.14 27.67 -0.70
C PRO A 49 27.70 28.90 -1.51
N SER A 50 27.06 29.89 -0.87
CA SER A 50 26.60 31.12 -1.54
C SER A 50 27.66 32.23 -1.61
N ILE A 51 28.83 32.05 -1.00
CA ILE A 51 29.92 33.04 -1.07
C ILE A 51 30.51 33.04 -2.48
N GLU A 52 30.67 34.24 -3.06
CA GLU A 52 31.43 34.40 -4.30
C GLU A 52 32.91 34.12 -4.05
N VAL A 53 33.43 33.08 -4.70
CA VAL A 53 34.83 32.67 -4.56
C VAL A 53 35.69 33.50 -5.51
N THR A 54 36.43 34.46 -4.95
CA THR A 54 37.42 35.26 -5.69
C THR A 54 38.63 34.42 -6.10
N GLU A 55 39.42 34.90 -7.07
CA GLU A 55 40.64 34.19 -7.48
C GLU A 55 41.65 34.07 -6.34
N GLU A 56 41.82 35.14 -5.54
CA GLU A 56 42.64 35.12 -4.32
C GLU A 56 42.19 34.04 -3.34
N ASN A 57 40.88 33.88 -3.12
CA ASN A 57 40.34 32.82 -2.28
C ASN A 57 40.57 31.42 -2.88
N ARG A 58 40.52 31.27 -4.21
CA ARG A 58 40.85 30.00 -4.87
C ARG A 58 42.31 29.63 -4.68
N GLU A 59 43.22 30.59 -4.88
CA GLU A 59 44.66 30.39 -4.69
C GLU A 59 44.98 30.05 -3.23
N ALA A 60 44.43 30.81 -2.28
CA ALA A 60 44.58 30.54 -0.85
C ALA A 60 44.04 29.16 -0.47
N ALA A 61 42.88 28.76 -1.01
CA ALA A 61 42.33 27.42 -0.79
C ALA A 61 43.24 26.30 -1.36
N GLN A 62 43.90 26.51 -2.50
CA GLN A 62 44.87 25.54 -3.03
C GLN A 62 46.12 25.44 -2.16
N ILE A 63 46.60 26.55 -1.60
CA ILE A 63 47.73 26.55 -0.66
C ILE A 63 47.38 25.74 0.59
N GLU A 64 46.23 25.99 1.20
CA GLU A 64 45.78 25.22 2.38
C GLU A 64 45.55 23.74 2.04
N LYS A 65 44.99 23.44 0.87
CA LYS A 65 44.89 22.05 0.39
C LYS A 65 46.27 21.39 0.25
N SER A 66 47.28 22.09 -0.25
CA SER A 66 48.65 21.55 -0.37
C SER A 66 49.20 21.19 1.01
N LYS A 67 49.09 22.10 1.98
CA LYS A 67 49.51 21.86 3.38
C LYS A 67 48.80 20.65 3.98
N ALA A 68 47.51 20.50 3.70
CA ALA A 68 46.77 19.33 4.15
C ALA A 68 47.30 18.02 3.55
N MET A 69 47.69 18.02 2.26
CA MET A 69 48.27 16.84 1.62
C MET A 69 49.64 16.49 2.22
N ASP A 70 50.44 17.49 2.55
CA ASP A 70 51.71 17.30 3.25
C ASP A 70 51.46 16.69 4.64
N ALA A 71 50.51 17.24 5.41
CA ALA A 71 50.12 16.69 6.71
C ALA A 71 49.59 15.25 6.62
N ILE A 72 48.80 14.90 5.58
CA ILE A 72 48.37 13.52 5.32
C ILE A 72 49.57 12.60 5.07
N SER A 73 50.56 13.06 4.30
CA SER A 73 51.76 12.26 4.00
C SER A 73 52.62 12.03 5.23
N GLU A 74 52.62 12.97 6.17
CA GLU A 74 53.27 12.86 7.48
C GLU A 74 52.44 12.09 8.52
N GLY A 75 51.20 11.71 8.18
CA GLY A 75 50.29 11.01 9.09
C GLY A 75 49.60 11.90 10.14
N LYS A 76 49.71 13.22 10.03
CA LYS A 76 49.10 14.21 10.93
C LYS A 76 47.67 14.50 10.51
N MET A 77 46.76 13.58 10.83
CA MET A 77 45.38 13.60 10.32
C MET A 77 44.54 14.77 10.84
N ASP A 78 44.73 15.19 12.10
CA ASP A 78 43.99 16.33 12.67
C ASP A 78 44.42 17.66 12.02
N GLU A 79 45.73 17.88 11.85
CA GLU A 79 46.26 19.04 11.12
C GLU A 79 45.77 19.07 9.66
N ALA A 80 45.68 17.91 9.01
CA ALA A 80 45.12 17.81 7.67
C ALA A 80 43.64 18.22 7.61
N ILE A 81 42.85 17.86 8.62
CA ILE A 81 41.44 18.28 8.72
C ILE A 81 41.33 19.78 8.91
N ASP A 82 42.18 20.39 9.74
CA ASP A 82 42.18 21.83 9.96
C ASP A 82 42.50 22.59 8.67
N HIS A 83 43.56 22.20 7.97
CA HIS A 83 43.93 22.80 6.68
C HIS A 83 42.85 22.59 5.60
N LEU A 84 42.23 21.41 5.52
CA LEU A 84 41.12 21.18 4.59
C LEU A 84 39.88 21.97 4.96
N THR A 85 39.64 22.18 6.26
CA THR A 85 38.52 23.00 6.74
C THR A 85 38.73 24.45 6.35
N GLU A 86 39.92 25.01 6.53
CA GLU A 86 40.24 26.37 6.08
C GLU A 86 40.10 26.49 4.56
N ALA A 87 40.62 25.52 3.80
CA ALA A 87 40.45 25.49 2.35
C ALA A 87 38.97 25.51 1.92
N ILE A 88 38.10 24.77 2.63
CA ILE A 88 36.66 24.75 2.39
C ILE A 88 35.99 26.08 2.75
N MET A 89 36.42 26.73 3.84
CA MET A 89 35.91 28.06 4.22
C MET A 89 36.23 29.12 3.15
N LEU A 90 37.39 28.99 2.49
CA LEU A 90 37.83 29.86 1.40
C LEU A 90 37.15 29.52 0.05
N ASN A 91 36.97 28.24 -0.25
CA ASN A 91 36.35 27.76 -1.49
C ASN A 91 35.31 26.65 -1.24
N PRO A 92 34.10 27.02 -0.79
CA PRO A 92 33.06 26.05 -0.40
C PRO A 92 32.37 25.37 -1.59
N THR A 93 32.73 25.72 -2.83
CA THR A 93 32.19 25.13 -4.06
C THR A 93 33.14 24.12 -4.70
N SER A 94 34.20 23.69 -4.00
CA SER A 94 35.16 22.71 -4.53
C SER A 94 34.86 21.29 -4.04
N ALA A 95 34.31 20.45 -4.93
CA ALA A 95 34.03 19.04 -4.63
C ALA A 95 35.27 18.27 -4.14
N ILE A 96 36.45 18.61 -4.67
CA ILE A 96 37.71 17.93 -4.35
C ILE A 96 38.13 18.17 -2.90
N LEU A 97 37.84 19.34 -2.33
CA LEU A 97 38.20 19.65 -0.94
C LEU A 97 37.39 18.80 0.04
N TYR A 98 36.07 18.75 -0.15
CA TYR A 98 35.20 17.87 0.65
C TYR A 98 35.58 16.40 0.48
N ALA A 99 35.78 15.93 -0.76
CA ALA A 99 36.21 14.54 -0.99
C ALA A 99 37.58 14.24 -0.35
N SER A 100 38.48 15.22 -0.25
CA SER A 100 39.78 15.01 0.42
C SER A 100 39.62 14.92 1.93
N ARG A 101 38.78 15.77 2.54
CA ARG A 101 38.52 15.76 3.99
C ARG A 101 37.71 14.54 4.42
N ALA A 102 36.72 14.14 3.62
CA ALA A 102 35.97 12.90 3.80
C ALA A 102 36.90 11.67 3.86
N ASN A 103 37.90 11.61 2.98
CA ASN A 103 38.88 10.52 2.97
C ASN A 103 39.73 10.47 4.26
N VAL A 104 40.07 11.63 4.82
CA VAL A 104 40.77 11.70 6.13
C VAL A 104 39.84 11.21 7.24
N PHE A 105 38.57 11.60 7.23
CA PHE A 105 37.58 11.12 8.20
C PHE A 105 37.37 9.60 8.13
N VAL A 106 37.36 8.99 6.94
CA VAL A 106 37.32 7.53 6.79
C VAL A 106 38.53 6.88 7.48
N LYS A 107 39.74 7.41 7.28
CA LYS A 107 40.96 6.89 7.93
C LYS A 107 40.95 7.04 9.46
N LEU A 108 40.19 8.01 9.99
CA LEU A 108 40.00 8.23 11.42
C LEU A 108 38.80 7.48 12.01
N ASN A 109 38.13 6.62 11.24
CA ASN A 109 36.87 5.97 11.65
C ASN A 109 35.80 6.97 12.12
N LYS A 110 35.67 8.12 11.42
CA LYS A 110 34.59 9.10 11.62
C LYS A 110 33.60 9.07 10.43
N PRO A 111 32.82 7.99 10.27
CA PRO A 111 32.04 7.75 9.07
C PRO A 111 30.88 8.75 8.82
N ASN A 112 30.19 9.26 9.83
CA ASN A 112 29.14 10.28 9.66
C ASN A 112 29.74 11.60 9.15
N ALA A 113 30.86 12.05 9.73
CA ALA A 113 31.59 13.21 9.22
C ALA A 113 32.01 13.00 7.75
N ALA A 114 32.56 11.82 7.42
CA ALA A 114 32.92 11.46 6.06
C ALA A 114 31.72 11.47 5.09
N ILE A 115 30.57 10.93 5.50
CA ILE A 115 29.33 10.91 4.70
C ILE A 115 28.87 12.33 4.40
N ARG A 116 28.84 13.24 5.38
CA ARG A 116 28.44 14.64 5.16
C ARG A 116 29.31 15.34 4.11
N ASP A 117 30.63 15.16 4.20
CA ASP A 117 31.56 15.73 3.24
C ASP A 117 31.43 15.06 1.86
N ALA A 118 31.27 13.74 1.81
CA ALA A 118 31.07 13.04 0.54
C ALA A 118 29.75 13.44 -0.14
N ASP A 119 28.68 13.65 0.62
CA ASP A 119 27.42 14.18 0.11
C ASP A 119 27.58 15.60 -0.43
N ALA A 120 28.29 16.49 0.28
CA ALA A 120 28.59 17.83 -0.23
C ALA A 120 29.43 17.77 -1.53
N ALA A 121 30.42 16.87 -1.59
CA ALA A 121 31.22 16.65 -2.80
C ALA A 121 30.36 16.19 -3.98
N LEU A 122 29.42 15.26 -3.75
CA LEU A 122 28.53 14.72 -4.78
C LEU A 122 27.41 15.70 -5.18
N GLN A 123 26.99 16.61 -4.29
CA GLN A 123 26.09 17.70 -4.65
C GLN A 123 26.76 18.68 -5.63
N ILE A 124 28.07 18.94 -5.45
CA ILE A 124 28.84 19.81 -6.34
C ILE A 124 29.23 19.08 -7.64
N ASN A 125 29.65 17.82 -7.54
CA ASN A 125 30.02 16.98 -8.67
C ASN A 125 29.36 15.59 -8.58
N PRO A 126 28.16 15.41 -9.17
CA PRO A 126 27.41 14.16 -9.12
C PRO A 126 28.09 12.97 -9.81
N ASP A 127 29.07 13.20 -10.69
CA ASP A 127 29.79 12.17 -11.45
C ASP A 127 31.16 11.83 -10.82
N SER A 128 31.37 12.22 -9.56
CA SER A 128 32.64 11.96 -8.87
C SER A 128 32.73 10.51 -8.37
N ALA A 129 33.51 9.68 -9.08
CA ALA A 129 33.84 8.32 -8.63
C ALA A 129 34.42 8.30 -7.20
N LYS A 130 35.32 9.24 -6.90
CA LYS A 130 35.92 9.40 -5.57
C LYS A 130 34.88 9.74 -4.48
N GLY A 131 33.89 10.58 -4.80
CA GLY A 131 32.80 10.91 -3.88
C GLY A 131 31.99 9.67 -3.48
N TYR A 132 31.55 8.88 -4.47
CA TYR A 132 30.84 7.62 -4.22
C TYR A 132 31.71 6.61 -3.48
N LYS A 133 32.98 6.44 -3.86
CA LYS A 133 33.91 5.52 -3.19
C LYS A 133 33.99 5.82 -1.69
N ILE A 134 34.23 7.09 -1.33
CA ILE A 134 34.41 7.49 0.07
C ILE A 134 33.10 7.33 0.85
N ARG A 135 31.96 7.73 0.28
CA ARG A 135 30.65 7.55 0.92
C ARG A 135 30.32 6.07 1.13
N GLY A 136 30.61 5.23 0.14
CA GLY A 136 30.45 3.78 0.21
C GLY A 136 31.33 3.16 1.30
N MET A 137 32.60 3.56 1.40
CA MET A 137 33.51 3.11 2.47
C MET A 137 33.02 3.54 3.86
N ALA A 138 32.62 4.80 4.02
CA ALA A 138 32.09 5.30 5.28
C ALA A 138 30.79 4.58 5.70
N ARG A 139 29.92 4.28 4.74
CA ARG A 139 28.71 3.45 4.95
C ARG A 139 29.06 2.01 5.33
N ALA A 140 30.11 1.43 4.76
CA ALA A 140 30.58 0.10 5.13
C ALA A 140 31.03 0.06 6.61
N ILE A 141 31.78 1.09 7.05
CA ILE A 141 32.22 1.24 8.44
C ILE A 141 31.02 1.30 9.39
N LEU A 142 29.90 1.92 8.99
CA LEU A 142 28.66 1.97 9.78
C LEU A 142 27.79 0.71 9.68
N GLY A 143 28.20 -0.30 8.93
CA GLY A 143 27.36 -1.48 8.66
C GLY A 143 26.13 -1.20 7.79
N ARG A 144 26.13 -0.09 7.04
CA ARG A 144 25.07 0.25 6.07
C ARG A 144 25.34 -0.47 4.75
N TRP A 145 25.17 -1.79 4.76
CA TRP A 145 25.68 -2.67 3.71
C TRP A 145 25.04 -2.43 2.34
N GLU A 146 23.71 -2.30 2.26
CA GLU A 146 23.01 -2.05 0.99
C GLU A 146 23.41 -0.70 0.37
N GLU A 147 23.42 0.37 1.17
CA GLU A 147 23.83 1.71 0.72
C GLU A 147 25.30 1.74 0.28
N SER A 148 26.16 1.04 1.01
CA SER A 148 27.59 0.92 0.71
C SER A 148 27.83 0.18 -0.61
N ALA A 149 27.20 -0.99 -0.80
CA ALA A 149 27.31 -1.75 -2.05
C ALA A 149 26.85 -0.92 -3.25
N SER A 150 25.74 -0.21 -3.10
CA SER A 150 25.20 0.68 -4.15
C SER A 150 26.21 1.76 -4.57
N ASP A 151 26.75 2.51 -3.60
CA ASP A 151 27.74 3.56 -3.87
C ASP A 151 29.01 2.99 -4.50
N LEU A 152 29.53 1.88 -3.97
CA LEU A 152 30.77 1.26 -4.45
C LEU A 152 30.61 0.71 -5.88
N HIS A 153 29.45 0.18 -6.23
CA HIS A 153 29.16 -0.21 -7.62
C HIS A 153 29.10 0.99 -8.56
N VAL A 154 28.48 2.10 -8.13
CA VAL A 154 28.48 3.35 -8.92
C VAL A 154 29.91 3.86 -9.10
N ALA A 155 30.69 3.92 -8.02
CA ALA A 155 32.10 4.32 -8.05
C ALA A 155 32.91 3.46 -9.03
N SER A 156 32.82 2.13 -8.91
CA SER A 156 33.54 1.19 -9.78
C SER A 156 33.14 1.28 -11.25
N LYS A 157 31.90 1.71 -11.55
CA LYS A 157 31.42 1.92 -12.92
C LYS A 157 31.98 3.21 -13.52
N LEU A 158 32.16 4.24 -12.70
CA LEU A 158 32.72 5.52 -13.11
C LEU A 158 34.24 5.45 -13.27
N ASP A 159 34.93 4.86 -12.30
CA ASP A 159 36.38 4.67 -12.32
C ASP A 159 36.76 3.39 -11.56
N TYR A 160 37.61 2.56 -12.17
CA TYR A 160 38.02 1.31 -11.55
C TYR A 160 39.12 1.55 -10.52
N ASP A 161 38.93 1.01 -9.32
CA ASP A 161 39.87 1.13 -8.21
C ASP A 161 39.88 -0.20 -7.43
N GLU A 162 41.08 -0.76 -7.21
CA GLU A 162 41.25 -2.08 -6.58
C GLU A 162 40.74 -2.11 -5.13
N GLU A 163 40.79 -0.97 -4.43
CA GLU A 163 40.28 -0.83 -3.06
C GLU A 163 38.75 -1.01 -3.05
N ILE A 164 38.04 -0.50 -4.06
CA ILE A 164 36.58 -0.67 -4.18
C ILE A 164 36.23 -2.17 -4.24
N GLY A 165 36.94 -2.94 -5.05
CA GLY A 165 36.73 -4.39 -5.15
C GLY A 165 36.99 -5.13 -3.84
N SER A 166 37.97 -4.68 -3.05
CA SER A 166 38.27 -5.25 -1.74
C SER A 166 37.19 -4.95 -0.71
N VAL A 167 36.61 -3.74 -0.73
CA VAL A 167 35.50 -3.36 0.15
C VAL A 167 34.21 -4.08 -0.25
N LEU A 168 33.90 -4.18 -1.55
CA LEU A 168 32.72 -4.90 -2.05
C LEU A 168 32.70 -6.36 -1.60
N LYS A 169 33.85 -7.05 -1.60
CA LYS A 169 33.95 -8.44 -1.10
C LYS A 169 33.49 -8.60 0.35
N LYS A 170 33.64 -7.58 1.18
CA LYS A 170 33.17 -7.57 2.58
C LYS A 170 31.69 -7.18 2.71
N VAL A 171 31.26 -6.21 1.89
CA VAL A 171 29.93 -5.59 2.00
C VAL A 171 28.82 -6.44 1.33
N GLU A 172 29.10 -7.00 0.16
CA GLU A 172 28.10 -7.70 -0.66
C GLU A 172 27.40 -8.87 0.04
N PRO A 173 28.07 -9.74 0.82
CA PRO A 173 27.40 -10.85 1.50
C PRO A 173 26.31 -10.39 2.46
N ASN A 174 26.57 -9.35 3.26
CA ASN A 174 25.57 -8.80 4.17
C ASN A 174 24.47 -8.05 3.42
N ALA A 175 24.83 -7.26 2.39
CA ALA A 175 23.85 -6.56 1.56
C ALA A 175 22.85 -7.54 0.91
N ARG A 176 23.33 -8.65 0.35
CA ARG A 176 22.47 -9.69 -0.26
C ARG A 176 21.53 -10.35 0.76
N LYS A 177 22.03 -10.67 1.96
CA LYS A 177 21.18 -11.23 3.04
C LYS A 177 20.05 -10.29 3.42
N ILE A 178 20.34 -8.99 3.53
CA ILE A 178 19.34 -7.96 3.84
C ILE A 178 18.31 -7.86 2.71
N GLU A 179 18.76 -7.77 1.46
CA GLU A 179 17.90 -7.67 0.29
C GLU A 179 16.95 -8.89 0.17
N GLU A 180 17.49 -10.10 0.35
CA GLU A 180 16.72 -11.33 0.32
C GLU A 180 15.67 -11.39 1.45
N HIS A 181 16.04 -10.93 2.65
CA HIS A 181 15.12 -10.83 3.78
C HIS A 181 13.98 -9.83 3.49
N HIS A 182 14.29 -8.61 3.05
CA HIS A 182 13.30 -7.61 2.66
C HIS A 182 12.35 -8.17 1.60
N ARG A 183 12.89 -8.80 0.55
CA ARG A 183 12.09 -9.39 -0.53
C ARG A 183 11.17 -10.51 -0.05
N LYS A 184 11.63 -11.34 0.90
CA LYS A 184 10.80 -12.38 1.52
C LYS A 184 9.64 -11.76 2.29
N TYR A 185 9.91 -10.77 3.12
CA TYR A 185 8.90 -10.19 4.00
C TYR A 185 7.91 -9.27 3.27
N GLU A 186 8.35 -8.55 2.25
CA GLU A 186 7.44 -7.84 1.35
C GLU A 186 6.46 -8.78 0.65
N ARG A 187 6.94 -9.95 0.20
CA ARG A 187 6.07 -10.96 -0.43
C ARG A 187 5.02 -11.47 0.55
N LEU A 188 5.44 -11.82 1.77
CA LEU A 188 4.55 -12.32 2.80
C LEU A 188 3.52 -11.26 3.24
N ARG A 189 3.93 -10.00 3.38
CA ARG A 189 3.01 -8.87 3.65
C ARG A 189 1.96 -8.71 2.56
N LYS A 190 2.38 -8.69 1.29
CA LYS A 190 1.46 -8.61 0.14
C LYS A 190 0.49 -9.80 0.09
N GLU A 191 0.98 -11.01 0.34
CA GLU A 191 0.12 -12.20 0.37
C GLU A 191 -0.92 -12.14 1.50
N ARG A 192 -0.52 -11.66 2.69
CA ARG A 192 -1.42 -11.48 3.84
C ARG A 192 -2.47 -10.40 3.56
N GLU A 193 -2.08 -9.27 2.98
CA GLU A 193 -3.01 -8.21 2.57
C GLU A 193 -4.05 -8.70 1.57
N LEU A 194 -3.62 -9.47 0.56
CA LEU A 194 -4.52 -10.08 -0.42
C LEU A 194 -5.48 -11.08 0.23
N LYS A 195 -4.98 -11.96 1.12
CA LYS A 195 -5.81 -12.91 1.87
C LYS A 195 -6.83 -12.19 2.75
N LYS A 196 -6.43 -11.13 3.45
CA LYS A 196 -7.32 -10.30 4.28
C LYS A 196 -8.38 -9.62 3.43
N ALA A 197 -8.00 -8.97 2.33
CA ALA A 197 -8.93 -8.33 1.42
C ALA A 197 -9.92 -9.32 0.81
N GLU A 198 -9.48 -10.54 0.47
CA GLU A 198 -10.35 -11.60 -0.02
C GLU A 198 -11.35 -12.07 1.06
N ARG A 199 -10.89 -12.27 2.30
CA ARG A 199 -11.75 -12.62 3.45
C ARG A 199 -12.79 -11.53 3.71
N GLU A 200 -12.38 -10.27 3.73
CA GLU A 200 -13.30 -9.13 3.90
C GLU A 200 -14.33 -9.07 2.76
N ARG A 201 -13.90 -9.26 1.51
CA ARG A 201 -14.80 -9.28 0.35
C ARG A 201 -15.81 -10.42 0.45
N LYS A 202 -15.36 -11.62 0.82
CA LYS A 202 -16.24 -12.78 1.05
C LYS A 202 -17.21 -12.52 2.21
N GLY A 203 -16.73 -11.92 3.29
CA GLY A 203 -17.56 -11.51 4.43
C GLY A 203 -18.66 -10.54 4.03
N ARG A 204 -18.31 -9.45 3.33
CA ARG A 204 -19.30 -8.48 2.81
C ARG A 204 -20.29 -9.11 1.85
N GLN A 205 -19.84 -10.01 0.97
CA GLN A 205 -20.74 -10.72 0.06
C GLN A 205 -21.70 -11.64 0.82
N ALA A 206 -21.21 -12.39 1.82
CA ALA A 206 -22.02 -13.27 2.64
C ALA A 206 -23.03 -12.50 3.48
N GLU A 207 -22.64 -11.35 4.02
CA GLU A 207 -23.54 -10.43 4.73
C GLU A 207 -24.61 -9.87 3.81
N ALA A 208 -24.22 -9.34 2.63
CA ALA A 208 -25.17 -8.86 1.63
C ALA A 208 -26.13 -9.96 1.15
N ASP A 209 -25.64 -11.18 0.98
CA ASP A 209 -26.47 -12.34 0.62
C ASP A 209 -27.47 -12.68 1.74
N ARG A 210 -27.03 -12.66 3.00
CA ARG A 210 -27.90 -12.90 4.17
C ARG A 210 -28.96 -11.81 4.28
N ASP A 211 -28.59 -10.56 4.10
CA ASP A 211 -29.51 -9.42 4.17
C ASP A 211 -30.53 -9.47 3.02
N ALA A 212 -30.08 -9.79 1.80
CA ALA A 212 -30.97 -9.98 0.65
C ALA A 212 -31.95 -11.14 0.86
N LEU A 213 -31.49 -12.26 1.42
CA LEU A 213 -32.35 -13.39 1.79
C LEU A 213 -33.39 -12.99 2.84
N SER A 214 -32.98 -12.25 3.88
CA SER A 214 -33.91 -11.76 4.92
C SER A 214 -34.94 -10.76 4.37
N ALA A 215 -34.59 -10.03 3.31
CA ALA A 215 -35.47 -9.07 2.65
C ALA A 215 -36.48 -9.72 1.68
N LEU A 216 -36.34 -11.02 1.36
CA LEU A 216 -37.36 -11.78 0.61
C LEU A 216 -38.53 -12.11 1.55
N LYS A 217 -39.35 -11.11 1.83
CA LYS A 217 -40.51 -11.24 2.72
C LYS A 217 -41.53 -12.24 2.16
N ASP A 218 -41.77 -13.32 2.88
CA ASP A 218 -42.76 -14.32 2.50
C ASP A 218 -44.18 -13.74 2.59
N GLY A 219 -44.98 -13.93 1.53
CA GLY A 219 -46.37 -13.50 1.51
C GLY A 219 -46.61 -12.02 1.18
N GLU A 220 -45.55 -11.24 0.97
CA GLU A 220 -45.63 -9.79 0.73
C GLU A 220 -45.17 -9.40 -0.69
N VAL A 221 -45.66 -8.25 -1.16
CA VAL A 221 -45.14 -7.60 -2.38
C VAL A 221 -44.06 -6.60 -1.98
N ILE A 222 -42.88 -6.74 -2.56
CA ILE A 222 -41.72 -5.88 -2.31
C ILE A 222 -41.64 -4.84 -3.43
N SER A 223 -41.76 -3.55 -3.08
CA SER A 223 -41.51 -2.46 -4.03
C SER A 223 -40.02 -2.30 -4.30
N ILE A 224 -39.66 -2.05 -5.55
CA ILE A 224 -38.28 -1.92 -6.05
C ILE A 224 -38.12 -0.55 -6.70
N HIS A 225 -37.11 0.20 -6.24
CA HIS A 225 -36.90 1.59 -6.67
C HIS A 225 -35.63 1.79 -7.51
N SER A 226 -34.78 0.77 -7.65
CA SER A 226 -33.54 0.83 -8.42
C SER A 226 -33.01 -0.56 -8.82
N VAL A 227 -32.06 -0.59 -9.75
CA VAL A 227 -31.34 -1.81 -10.12
C VAL A 227 -30.53 -2.37 -8.95
N SER A 228 -29.94 -1.49 -8.13
CA SER A 228 -29.18 -1.90 -6.93
C SER A 228 -30.05 -2.57 -5.87
N GLU A 229 -31.35 -2.27 -5.84
CA GLU A 229 -32.32 -2.95 -4.98
C GLU A 229 -32.83 -4.27 -5.59
N LEU A 230 -33.02 -4.31 -6.91
CA LEU A 230 -33.58 -5.46 -7.62
C LEU A 230 -32.64 -6.66 -7.66
N GLU A 231 -31.39 -6.43 -8.09
CA GLU A 231 -30.42 -7.49 -8.39
C GLU A 231 -30.13 -8.40 -7.19
N PRO A 232 -29.89 -7.88 -5.96
CA PRO A 232 -29.69 -8.73 -4.79
C PRO A 232 -30.89 -9.64 -4.50
N LYS A 233 -32.12 -9.14 -4.67
CA LYS A 233 -33.35 -9.91 -4.41
C LYS A 233 -33.57 -11.00 -5.46
N LEU A 234 -33.34 -10.71 -6.74
CA LEU A 234 -33.38 -11.73 -7.79
C LEU A 234 -32.30 -12.81 -7.59
N ASN A 235 -31.09 -12.40 -7.21
CA ASN A 235 -30.01 -13.33 -6.90
C ASN A 235 -30.33 -14.21 -5.69
N ALA A 236 -30.89 -13.63 -4.62
CA ALA A 236 -31.34 -14.37 -3.43
C ALA A 236 -32.47 -15.36 -3.75
N ALA A 237 -33.44 -14.97 -4.58
CA ALA A 237 -34.51 -15.84 -5.04
C ALA A 237 -33.96 -17.03 -5.87
N SER A 238 -33.01 -16.75 -6.76
CA SER A 238 -32.31 -17.78 -7.54
C SER A 238 -31.54 -18.76 -6.65
N LYS A 239 -30.78 -18.28 -5.66
CA LYS A 239 -30.02 -19.12 -4.69
C LYS A 239 -30.92 -20.03 -3.87
N THR A 240 -32.15 -19.61 -3.59
CA THR A 240 -33.16 -20.40 -2.85
C THR A 240 -34.09 -21.20 -3.75
N ALA A 241 -33.82 -21.24 -5.06
CA ALA A 241 -34.67 -21.88 -6.07
C ALA A 241 -36.15 -21.43 -6.03
N ARG A 242 -36.40 -20.21 -5.51
CA ARG A 242 -37.74 -19.61 -5.45
C ARG A 242 -38.07 -18.98 -6.80
N LEU A 243 -39.33 -19.10 -7.21
CA LEU A 243 -39.87 -18.31 -8.32
C LEU A 243 -39.91 -16.84 -7.88
N ALA A 244 -39.36 -15.93 -8.68
CA ALA A 244 -39.51 -14.50 -8.53
C ALA A 244 -40.41 -13.95 -9.66
N ILE A 245 -41.31 -13.05 -9.33
CA ILE A 245 -42.20 -12.41 -10.30
C ILE A 245 -41.97 -10.92 -10.26
N LEU A 246 -41.56 -10.34 -11.38
CA LEU A 246 -41.30 -8.92 -11.52
C LEU A 246 -42.49 -8.25 -12.21
N TYR A 247 -43.25 -7.46 -11.46
CA TYR A 247 -44.42 -6.72 -11.93
C TYR A 247 -44.06 -5.26 -12.20
N PHE A 248 -43.97 -4.90 -13.49
CA PHE A 248 -43.82 -3.52 -13.94
C PHE A 248 -45.18 -2.83 -14.06
N THR A 249 -45.29 -1.66 -13.44
CA THR A 249 -46.53 -0.90 -13.31
C THR A 249 -46.29 0.60 -13.45
N ALA A 250 -47.37 1.37 -13.51
CA ALA A 250 -47.33 2.82 -13.38
C ALA A 250 -48.60 3.32 -12.65
N THR A 251 -48.47 4.38 -11.86
CA THR A 251 -49.60 4.96 -11.10
C THR A 251 -50.75 5.47 -12.00
N TRP A 252 -50.41 6.00 -13.17
CA TRP A 252 -51.37 6.53 -14.16
C TRP A 252 -52.05 5.43 -14.99
N CYS A 253 -51.58 4.19 -14.93
CA CYS A 253 -52.11 3.07 -15.72
C CYS A 253 -53.39 2.47 -15.08
N GLY A 254 -54.54 2.65 -15.74
CA GLY A 254 -55.83 2.10 -15.29
C GLY A 254 -55.85 0.57 -15.12
N PRO A 255 -55.45 -0.23 -16.13
CA PRO A 255 -55.35 -1.68 -16.01
C PRO A 255 -54.42 -2.14 -14.88
N CYS A 256 -53.35 -1.40 -14.62
CA CYS A 256 -52.42 -1.66 -13.52
C CYS A 256 -53.10 -1.51 -12.15
N ARG A 257 -53.91 -0.46 -11.97
CA ARG A 257 -54.71 -0.26 -10.75
C ARG A 257 -55.70 -1.38 -10.52
N MET A 258 -56.27 -1.95 -11.59
CA MET A 258 -57.21 -3.08 -11.49
C MET A 258 -56.56 -4.40 -11.09
N ILE A 259 -55.32 -4.68 -11.54
CA ILE A 259 -54.63 -5.96 -11.28
C ILE A 259 -53.77 -5.94 -10.00
N SER A 260 -53.34 -4.76 -9.54
CA SER A 260 -52.51 -4.61 -8.33
C SER A 260 -53.07 -5.27 -7.06
N PRO A 261 -54.39 -5.18 -6.74
CA PRO A 261 -54.96 -5.88 -5.59
C PRO A 261 -54.88 -7.41 -5.71
N LEU A 262 -55.10 -7.95 -6.92
CA LEU A 262 -54.95 -9.37 -7.19
C LEU A 262 -53.50 -9.83 -7.00
N TYR A 263 -52.53 -9.08 -7.53
CA TYR A 263 -51.11 -9.38 -7.37
C TYR A 263 -50.70 -9.44 -5.88
N THR A 264 -51.23 -8.53 -5.07
CA THR A 264 -51.03 -8.52 -3.61
C THR A 264 -51.67 -9.74 -2.93
N SER A 265 -52.90 -10.10 -3.32
CA SER A 265 -53.56 -11.31 -2.81
C SER A 265 -52.80 -12.60 -3.19
N LEU A 266 -52.19 -12.64 -4.38
CA LEU A 266 -51.41 -13.78 -4.84
C LEU A 266 -50.10 -13.91 -4.07
N ALA A 267 -49.50 -12.81 -3.62
CA ALA A 267 -48.35 -12.85 -2.71
C ALA A 267 -48.68 -13.63 -1.44
N GLY A 268 -49.78 -13.29 -0.77
CA GLY A 268 -50.23 -14.02 0.43
C GLY A 268 -50.58 -15.48 0.17
N LYS A 269 -51.12 -15.81 -1.02
CA LYS A 269 -51.47 -17.20 -1.41
C LYS A 269 -50.24 -18.07 -1.68
N TYR A 270 -49.16 -17.49 -2.19
CA TYR A 270 -47.93 -18.20 -2.57
C TYR A 270 -46.72 -17.65 -1.79
N PRO A 271 -46.62 -17.88 -0.47
CA PRO A 271 -45.60 -17.25 0.37
C PRO A 271 -44.16 -17.60 -0.03
N LYS A 272 -43.95 -18.75 -0.69
CA LYS A 272 -42.64 -19.18 -1.20
C LYS A 272 -42.24 -18.52 -2.52
N VAL A 273 -43.15 -17.83 -3.21
CA VAL A 273 -42.86 -17.06 -4.41
C VAL A 273 -42.49 -15.64 -4.01
N VAL A 274 -41.48 -15.06 -4.65
CA VAL A 274 -41.03 -13.69 -4.40
C VAL A 274 -41.79 -12.74 -5.32
N PHE A 275 -42.60 -11.84 -4.75
CA PHE A 275 -43.37 -10.86 -5.52
C PHE A 275 -42.68 -9.50 -5.48
N LEU A 276 -42.23 -9.02 -6.63
CA LEU A 276 -41.52 -7.75 -6.79
C LEU A 276 -42.35 -6.79 -7.64
N LYS A 277 -42.50 -5.56 -7.19
CA LYS A 277 -43.23 -4.50 -7.90
C LYS A 277 -42.27 -3.38 -8.27
N VAL A 278 -42.27 -2.98 -9.54
CA VAL A 278 -41.46 -1.89 -10.06
C VAL A 278 -42.39 -0.86 -10.67
N ASP A 279 -42.43 0.34 -10.10
CA ASP A 279 -43.06 1.47 -10.78
C ASP A 279 -42.06 2.04 -11.81
N ILE A 280 -42.46 2.10 -13.08
CA ILE A 280 -41.56 2.52 -14.16
C ILE A 280 -41.18 4.00 -14.09
N ASP A 281 -41.96 4.82 -13.38
CA ASP A 281 -41.66 6.24 -13.18
C ASP A 281 -40.67 6.46 -12.04
N GLU A 282 -40.70 5.60 -11.02
CA GLU A 282 -39.80 5.65 -9.85
C GLU A 282 -38.46 4.96 -10.14
N ALA A 283 -38.48 3.79 -10.78
CA ALA A 283 -37.31 2.94 -11.05
C ALA A 283 -36.98 2.88 -12.56
N LYS A 284 -36.70 4.05 -13.14
CA LYS A 284 -36.47 4.20 -14.60
C LYS A 284 -35.28 3.38 -15.12
N ASP A 285 -34.24 3.24 -14.30
CA ASP A 285 -33.05 2.42 -14.59
C ASP A 285 -33.41 0.93 -14.74
N VAL A 286 -34.28 0.42 -13.88
CA VAL A 286 -34.82 -0.94 -13.97
C VAL A 286 -35.68 -1.08 -15.23
N ALA A 287 -36.62 -0.17 -15.45
CA ALA A 287 -37.52 -0.23 -16.60
C ALA A 287 -36.76 -0.19 -17.94
N ALA A 288 -35.72 0.64 -18.05
CA ALA A 288 -34.86 0.71 -19.22
C ALA A 288 -34.08 -0.61 -19.43
N ARG A 289 -33.47 -1.15 -18.35
CA ARG A 289 -32.68 -2.40 -18.43
C ARG A 289 -33.52 -3.60 -18.85
N TRP A 290 -34.79 -3.64 -18.45
CA TRP A 290 -35.74 -4.69 -18.82
C TRP A 290 -36.52 -4.40 -20.11
N ASN A 291 -36.17 -3.31 -20.80
CA ASN A 291 -36.76 -2.88 -22.07
C ASN A 291 -38.31 -2.85 -22.02
N ILE A 292 -38.86 -2.22 -20.99
CA ILE A 292 -40.31 -2.16 -20.77
C ILE A 292 -40.97 -1.21 -21.76
N SER A 293 -41.82 -1.77 -22.62
CA SER A 293 -42.58 -1.02 -23.63
C SER A 293 -44.07 -0.88 -23.31
N SER A 294 -44.59 -1.64 -22.34
CA SER A 294 -45.99 -1.59 -21.93
C SER A 294 -46.16 -2.03 -20.47
N VAL A 295 -47.15 -1.45 -19.80
CA VAL A 295 -47.54 -1.82 -18.43
C VAL A 295 -49.06 -2.09 -18.37
N PRO A 296 -49.52 -3.05 -17.55
CA PRO A 296 -48.73 -3.88 -16.65
C PRO A 296 -47.99 -5.00 -17.40
N THR A 297 -46.76 -5.32 -17.00
CA THR A 297 -46.00 -6.47 -17.53
C THR A 297 -45.42 -7.28 -16.37
N PHE A 298 -45.55 -8.60 -16.45
CA PHE A 298 -45.08 -9.56 -15.45
C PHE A 298 -44.03 -10.48 -16.05
N PHE A 299 -42.85 -10.53 -15.45
CA PHE A 299 -41.81 -11.50 -15.80
C PHE A 299 -41.70 -12.55 -14.71
N PHE A 300 -41.59 -13.82 -15.11
CA PHE A 300 -41.44 -14.95 -14.21
C PHE A 300 -40.01 -15.44 -14.31
N LEU A 301 -39.32 -15.46 -13.18
CA LEU A 301 -37.90 -15.80 -13.08
C LEU A 301 -37.71 -16.99 -12.16
N LYS A 302 -37.07 -18.05 -12.66
CA LYS A 302 -36.67 -19.21 -11.87
C LYS A 302 -35.22 -19.54 -12.19
N ASN A 303 -34.41 -19.77 -11.15
CA ASN A 303 -32.98 -20.05 -11.29
C ASN A 303 -32.22 -19.00 -12.13
N GLY A 304 -32.58 -17.73 -11.96
CA GLY A 304 -31.95 -16.59 -12.64
C GLY A 304 -32.30 -16.42 -14.12
N LYS A 305 -33.26 -17.20 -14.65
CA LYS A 305 -33.71 -17.11 -16.05
C LYS A 305 -35.18 -16.76 -16.12
N GLU A 306 -35.54 -15.99 -17.14
CA GLU A 306 -36.95 -15.79 -17.53
C GLU A 306 -37.51 -17.14 -18.00
N VAL A 307 -38.54 -17.63 -17.30
CA VAL A 307 -39.26 -18.85 -17.64
C VAL A 307 -40.61 -18.55 -18.27
N ASP A 308 -41.16 -17.36 -18.05
CA ASP A 308 -42.43 -16.93 -18.61
C ASP A 308 -42.65 -15.42 -18.54
N LYS A 309 -43.64 -14.92 -19.29
CA LYS A 309 -44.04 -13.51 -19.35
C LYS A 309 -45.54 -13.35 -19.56
N VAL A 310 -46.13 -12.33 -18.95
CA VAL A 310 -47.49 -11.85 -19.21
C VAL A 310 -47.45 -10.36 -19.48
N VAL A 311 -48.07 -9.92 -20.57
CA VAL A 311 -48.22 -8.51 -20.93
C VAL A 311 -49.70 -8.14 -20.88
N GLY A 312 -50.03 -7.05 -20.19
CA GLY A 312 -51.41 -6.60 -19.98
C GLY A 312 -52.05 -7.17 -18.71
N ALA A 313 -53.24 -6.64 -18.38
CA ALA A 313 -53.97 -6.98 -17.16
C ALA A 313 -54.81 -8.27 -17.29
N ASP A 314 -54.16 -9.38 -17.64
CA ASP A 314 -54.80 -10.71 -17.74
C ASP A 314 -54.70 -11.48 -16.41
N LYS A 315 -55.79 -11.44 -15.64
CA LYS A 315 -55.90 -12.12 -14.33
C LYS A 315 -55.73 -13.64 -14.45
N SER A 316 -56.42 -14.24 -15.41
CA SER A 316 -56.45 -15.69 -15.58
C SER A 316 -55.10 -16.24 -16.04
N ALA A 317 -54.41 -15.54 -16.93
CA ALA A 317 -53.07 -15.93 -17.36
C ALA A 317 -52.04 -15.80 -16.23
N LEU A 318 -52.10 -14.72 -15.45
CA LEU A 318 -51.23 -14.51 -14.29
C LEU A 318 -51.36 -15.66 -13.28
N GLU A 319 -52.59 -16.00 -12.85
CA GLU A 319 -52.82 -17.08 -11.89
C GLU A 319 -52.35 -18.45 -12.39
N ARG A 320 -52.65 -18.79 -13.66
CA ARG A 320 -52.24 -20.07 -14.26
C ARG A 320 -50.73 -20.22 -14.31
N LYS A 321 -50.00 -19.19 -14.73
CA LYS A 321 -48.54 -19.22 -14.84
C LYS A 321 -47.87 -19.28 -13.47
N ILE A 322 -48.42 -18.60 -12.45
CA ILE A 322 -47.94 -18.75 -11.08
C ILE A 322 -48.10 -20.20 -10.63
N ALA A 323 -49.29 -20.78 -10.78
CA ALA A 323 -49.54 -22.17 -10.38
C ALA A 323 -48.64 -23.17 -11.11
N GLN A 324 -48.32 -22.91 -12.38
CA GLN A 324 -47.42 -23.74 -13.18
C GLN A 324 -45.97 -23.71 -12.67
N HIS A 325 -45.47 -22.54 -12.25
CA HIS A 325 -44.04 -22.36 -11.95
C HIS A 325 -43.71 -22.31 -10.45
N ALA A 326 -44.71 -22.13 -9.59
CA ALA A 326 -44.55 -22.05 -8.12
C ALA A 326 -44.30 -23.41 -7.43
N GLY A 327 -44.39 -24.52 -8.18
CA GLY A 327 -44.08 -25.88 -7.72
C GLY A 327 -42.60 -26.16 -7.55
#